data_AF-A0A916MIZ5-F1
#
_entry.id   AF-A0A916MIZ5-F1
#
_cell.length_a   1.000
_cell.length_b   1.000
_cell.length_c   1.000
_cell.angle_alpha   90.00
_cell.angle_beta   90.00
_cell.angle_gamma   90.00
#
_symmetry.space_group_name_H-M   'P 1'
#
loop_
_entity.id
_entity.type
_entity.pdbx_description
1 polymer ?
#
loop_
_entity_poly.entity_id
_entity_poly.type
_entity_poly.pdbx_seq_one_letter_code
_entity_poly.pdbx_strand_id
1 'polypeptide(L)'
;MNSIHPVMSALRVRLAFIFLSVFLAAAWQPATAAIISTEFTLSGFVSSATPGSFDLAALQSYAAANPTAVKTVTVPKNGGGTDDYTGISLNSFLSSYLKTDSTVPKNDFLRDYVVATGTDGYKAAFSLGEINPAFGNQNDIIAYQLNGQDLTTSGFARIVAPGDIKAGRWVSNLSSLEVGHVAYTPGPGGTSTQFTVSGDVDTPITYTAANLPGSLPTSTVTVSSTGGTLPGTTFTGVSLLGLLNQSVISVDPAIKNDILRDIVIATGTDGYQVVFSMGELLTNFGNQPNLLAYANAPGSALGLDGFARTVVSNDLKGGRYASNLTALIVVDATVPEPATALLMLGGLLGLGFGGLRRRSPGSVR
;
A
#
# COMPACT_ATOMS: atom_id res chain seq x y z
N MET A 1 -14.06 -62.25 -70.03
CA MET A 1 -13.07 -63.32 -69.78
C MET A 1 -12.48 -63.10 -68.40
N ASN A 2 -12.69 -64.10 -67.52
CA ASN A 2 -11.98 -64.49 -66.29
C ASN A 2 -11.26 -63.40 -65.45
N SER A 3 -11.66 -63.18 -64.19
CA SER A 3 -11.21 -63.90 -62.96
C SER A 3 -9.83 -63.36 -62.50
N ILE A 4 -9.49 -62.94 -61.26
CA ILE A 4 -9.51 -63.60 -59.94
C ILE A 4 -9.03 -62.57 -58.88
N HIS A 5 -9.81 -62.43 -57.79
CA HIS A 5 -9.49 -62.26 -56.35
C HIS A 5 -8.56 -61.16 -55.72
N PRO A 6 -8.80 -60.84 -54.42
CA PRO A 6 -8.48 -59.57 -53.73
C PRO A 6 -7.42 -59.71 -52.61
N VAL A 7 -6.94 -58.60 -52.01
CA VAL A 7 -6.49 -58.56 -50.59
C VAL A 7 -6.74 -57.17 -49.96
N MET A 8 -7.13 -57.26 -48.69
CA MET A 8 -7.69 -56.31 -47.73
C MET A 8 -6.81 -55.16 -47.21
N SER A 9 -7.48 -54.26 -46.45
CA SER A 9 -7.03 -53.51 -45.26
C SER A 9 -6.59 -52.07 -45.54
N ALA A 10 -7.07 -51.02 -44.87
CA ALA A 10 -7.45 -50.93 -43.46
C ALA A 10 -8.58 -49.91 -43.17
N LEU A 11 -9.35 -50.28 -42.15
CA LEU A 11 -10.40 -49.55 -41.45
C LEU A 11 -9.88 -48.24 -40.82
N ARG A 12 -10.52 -47.10 -41.12
CA ARG A 12 -10.32 -45.84 -40.38
C ARG A 12 -11.50 -45.63 -39.43
N VAL A 13 -11.24 -45.82 -38.13
CA VAL A 13 -12.14 -45.44 -37.03
C VAL A 13 -12.21 -43.91 -36.95
N ARG A 14 -13.41 -43.33 -36.98
CA ARG A 14 -13.64 -41.93 -36.63
C ARG A 14 -14.32 -41.88 -35.25
N LEU A 15 -13.59 -41.42 -34.24
CA LEU A 15 -14.12 -41.07 -32.93
C LEU A 15 -14.81 -39.70 -33.04
N ALA A 16 -16.10 -39.64 -32.75
CA ALA A 16 -16.84 -38.38 -32.59
C ALA A 16 -16.80 -37.97 -31.12
N PHE A 17 -16.16 -36.83 -30.82
CA PHE A 17 -16.20 -36.21 -29.49
C PHE A 17 -17.48 -35.39 -29.35
N ILE A 18 -18.36 -35.79 -28.44
CA ILE A 18 -19.51 -35.00 -28.00
C ILE A 18 -19.01 -34.06 -26.89
N PHE A 19 -18.98 -32.75 -27.16
CA PHE A 19 -18.76 -31.74 -26.13
C PHE A 19 -20.06 -31.53 -25.35
N LEU A 20 -20.09 -31.98 -24.10
CA LEU A 20 -21.13 -31.63 -23.14
C LEU A 20 -20.74 -30.31 -22.46
N SER A 21 -21.30 -29.20 -22.95
CA SER A 21 -21.15 -27.88 -22.34
C SER A 21 -21.98 -27.80 -21.06
N VAL A 22 -21.33 -27.88 -19.90
CA VAL A 22 -21.92 -27.55 -18.60
C VAL A 22 -21.93 -26.02 -18.48
N PHE A 23 -23.11 -25.41 -18.63
CA PHE A 23 -23.34 -24.03 -18.22
C PHE A 23 -23.37 -23.97 -16.69
N LEU A 24 -22.30 -23.48 -16.07
CA LEU A 24 -22.34 -23.07 -14.67
C LEU A 24 -23.11 -21.75 -14.61
N ALA A 25 -24.36 -21.81 -14.16
CA ALA A 25 -25.12 -20.61 -13.84
C ALA A 25 -24.41 -19.91 -12.67
N ALA A 26 -23.75 -18.78 -12.94
CA ALA A 26 -23.31 -17.87 -11.90
C ALA A 26 -24.56 -17.46 -11.11
N ALA A 27 -24.65 -17.90 -9.86
CA ALA A 27 -25.71 -17.48 -8.97
C ALA A 27 -25.57 -15.96 -8.79
N TRP A 28 -26.45 -15.20 -9.44
CA TRP A 28 -26.68 -13.81 -9.13
C TRP A 28 -27.20 -13.76 -7.69
N GLN A 29 -26.30 -13.51 -6.74
CA GLN A 29 -26.70 -13.18 -5.39
C GLN A 29 -27.28 -11.76 -5.46
N PRO A 30 -28.56 -11.56 -5.09
CA PRO A 30 -29.10 -10.22 -5.00
C PRO A 30 -28.28 -9.47 -3.95
N ALA A 31 -27.69 -8.33 -4.34
CA ALA A 31 -27.03 -7.44 -3.41
C ALA A 31 -28.06 -7.05 -2.34
N THR A 32 -27.89 -7.56 -1.11
CA THR A 32 -28.64 -7.05 0.03
C THR A 32 -28.31 -5.57 0.15
N ALA A 33 -29.34 -4.71 0.24
CA ALA A 33 -29.12 -3.29 0.46
C ALA A 33 -28.18 -3.12 1.65
N ALA A 34 -27.08 -2.40 1.44
CA ALA A 34 -26.07 -2.20 2.48
C ALA A 34 -26.74 -1.61 3.72
N ILE A 35 -26.51 -2.22 4.89
CA ILE A 35 -27.03 -1.71 6.16
C ILE A 35 -26.48 -0.29 6.31
N ILE A 36 -27.35 0.68 6.59
CA ILE A 36 -26.92 2.06 6.86
C ILE A 36 -26.23 2.05 8.22
N SER A 37 -24.95 2.41 8.25
CA SER A 37 -24.20 2.49 9.50
C SER A 37 -24.70 3.67 10.34
N THR A 38 -24.77 3.44 11.65
CA THR A 38 -25.02 4.47 12.68
C THR A 38 -23.80 4.72 13.56
N GLU A 39 -22.80 3.84 13.45
CA GLU A 39 -21.50 3.91 14.11
C GLU A 39 -20.43 3.23 13.22
N PHE A 40 -19.15 3.52 13.48
CA PHE A 40 -18.04 2.71 12.98
C PHE A 40 -17.17 2.23 14.14
N THR A 41 -16.48 1.09 13.97
CA THR A 41 -15.51 0.60 14.95
C THR A 41 -14.10 1.13 14.67
N LEU A 42 -13.31 1.41 15.71
CA LEU A 42 -11.87 1.66 15.59
C LEU A 42 -11.10 0.51 16.24
N SER A 43 -10.22 -0.16 15.50
CA SER A 43 -9.54 -1.38 15.96
C SER A 43 -8.10 -1.49 15.45
N GLY A 44 -7.43 -2.60 15.78
CA GLY A 44 -6.05 -2.88 15.36
C GLY A 44 -5.00 -2.32 16.33
N PHE A 45 -3.96 -1.68 15.80
CA PHE A 45 -2.83 -1.11 16.56
C PHE A 45 -3.18 0.23 17.24
N VAL A 46 -4.22 0.18 18.08
CA VAL A 46 -4.73 1.33 18.84
C VAL A 46 -4.61 1.10 20.35
N SER A 47 -4.53 2.18 21.12
CA SER A 47 -4.34 2.18 22.57
C SER A 47 -5.48 1.42 23.27
N SER A 48 -5.21 0.85 24.44
CA SER A 48 -6.25 0.14 25.21
C SER A 48 -7.37 1.04 25.72
N ALA A 49 -7.16 2.36 25.71
CA ALA A 49 -8.17 3.35 26.09
C ALA A 49 -9.10 3.74 24.93
N THR A 50 -8.87 3.19 23.73
CA THR A 50 -9.66 3.51 22.53
C THR A 50 -11.09 2.99 22.68
N PRO A 51 -12.12 3.85 22.50
CA PRO A 51 -13.51 3.40 22.40
C PRO A 51 -13.69 2.36 21.29
N GLY A 52 -14.51 1.34 21.54
CA GLY A 52 -14.75 0.26 20.55
C GLY A 52 -15.53 0.72 19.31
N SER A 53 -16.38 1.74 19.44
CA SER A 53 -17.15 2.33 18.35
C SER A 53 -17.36 3.83 18.54
N PHE A 54 -17.69 4.50 17.43
CA PHE A 54 -17.97 5.93 17.34
C PHE A 54 -19.23 6.13 16.52
N ASP A 55 -20.26 6.71 17.14
CA ASP A 55 -21.47 7.19 16.48
C ASP A 55 -21.35 8.69 16.13
N LEU A 56 -22.41 9.27 15.56
CA LEU A 56 -22.43 10.69 15.22
C LEU A 56 -22.19 11.60 16.43
N ALA A 57 -22.78 11.27 17.58
CA ALA A 57 -22.65 12.06 18.80
C ALA A 57 -21.21 12.04 19.34
N ALA A 58 -20.53 10.90 19.24
CA ALA A 58 -19.13 10.76 19.60
C ALA A 58 -18.23 11.59 18.67
N LEU A 59 -18.47 11.59 17.36
CA LEU A 59 -17.72 12.44 16.43
C LEU A 59 -17.96 13.93 16.71
N GLN A 60 -19.20 14.35 16.94
CA GLN A 60 -19.52 15.74 17.27
C GLN A 60 -18.90 16.15 18.62
N SER A 61 -18.86 15.25 19.60
CA SER A 61 -18.20 15.48 20.89
C SER A 61 -16.69 15.62 20.73
N TYR A 62 -16.07 14.76 19.91
CA TYR A 62 -14.65 14.87 19.57
C TYR A 62 -14.37 16.20 18.87
N ALA A 63 -15.20 16.61 17.91
CA ALA A 63 -15.09 17.87 17.18
C ALA A 63 -15.18 19.08 18.12
N ALA A 64 -16.12 19.08 19.07
CA ALA A 64 -16.25 20.12 20.07
C ALA A 64 -15.02 20.20 21.00
N ALA A 65 -14.45 19.05 21.38
CA ALA A 65 -13.25 18.98 22.21
C ALA A 65 -11.96 19.32 21.44
N ASN A 66 -11.95 19.13 20.12
CA ASN A 66 -10.77 19.33 19.26
C ASN A 66 -11.10 20.23 18.04
N PRO A 67 -11.41 21.53 18.23
CA PRO A 67 -11.86 22.39 17.13
C PRO A 67 -10.88 22.50 15.96
N THR A 68 -9.57 22.36 16.20
CA THR A 68 -8.52 22.40 15.16
C THR A 68 -8.51 21.16 14.25
N ALA A 69 -9.09 20.06 14.72
CA ALA A 69 -9.26 18.82 13.97
C ALA A 69 -10.46 18.88 13.02
N VAL A 70 -11.41 19.79 13.24
CA VAL A 70 -12.57 19.96 12.35
C VAL A 70 -12.12 20.60 11.04
N LYS A 71 -12.56 20.02 9.92
CA LYS A 71 -12.22 20.46 8.56
C LYS A 71 -13.46 20.48 7.68
N THR A 72 -13.49 21.42 6.76
CA THR A 72 -14.40 21.42 5.62
C THR A 72 -13.57 21.31 4.35
N VAL A 73 -13.88 20.33 3.51
CA VAL A 73 -13.22 20.10 2.22
C VAL A 73 -14.23 20.29 1.10
N THR A 74 -13.90 21.16 0.16
CA THR A 74 -14.73 21.47 -1.01
C THR A 74 -14.27 20.63 -2.18
N VAL A 75 -15.19 19.90 -2.80
CA VAL A 75 -14.89 18.96 -3.89
C VAL A 75 -15.80 19.20 -5.10
N PRO A 76 -15.30 19.03 -6.34
CA PRO A 76 -16.11 19.25 -7.52
C PRO A 76 -17.17 18.15 -7.70
N LYS A 77 -18.36 18.56 -8.18
CA LYS A 77 -19.44 17.64 -8.57
C LYS A 77 -19.32 17.19 -10.01
N ASN A 78 -19.75 15.97 -10.28
CA ASN A 78 -20.06 15.55 -11.65
C ASN A 78 -21.25 16.39 -12.16
N GLY A 79 -21.06 17.11 -13.28
CA GLY A 79 -22.08 17.98 -13.86
C GLY A 79 -22.03 19.45 -13.41
N GLY A 80 -21.03 19.84 -12.63
CA GLY A 80 -20.76 21.24 -12.24
C GLY A 80 -21.18 21.59 -10.81
N GLY A 81 -20.55 22.61 -10.25
CA GLY A 81 -20.69 23.01 -8.84
C GLY A 81 -19.77 22.24 -7.90
N THR A 82 -19.96 22.44 -6.60
CA THR A 82 -19.15 21.82 -5.54
C THR A 82 -20.03 21.22 -4.45
N ASP A 83 -19.46 20.24 -3.74
CA ASP A 83 -19.94 19.73 -2.45
C ASP A 83 -18.95 20.14 -1.35
N ASP A 84 -19.48 20.58 -0.21
CA ASP A 84 -18.69 20.86 0.98
C ASP A 84 -18.91 19.73 1.99
N TYR A 85 -17.88 18.92 2.21
CA TYR A 85 -17.89 17.90 3.24
C TYR A 85 -17.27 18.45 4.53
N THR A 86 -17.99 18.37 5.64
CA THR A 86 -17.50 18.77 6.96
C THR A 86 -17.34 17.54 7.84
N GLY A 87 -16.21 17.49 8.56
CA GLY A 87 -15.80 16.33 9.33
C GLY A 87 -14.60 16.58 10.23
N ILE A 88 -14.03 15.48 10.73
CA ILE A 88 -12.80 15.46 11.52
C ILE A 88 -11.64 15.03 10.61
N SER A 89 -10.49 15.68 10.69
CA SER A 89 -9.25 15.21 10.06
C SER A 89 -8.95 13.77 10.48
N LEU A 90 -8.78 12.89 9.49
CA LEU A 90 -8.47 11.48 9.73
C LEU A 90 -7.17 11.34 10.52
N ASN A 91 -6.16 12.13 10.20
CA ASN A 91 -4.90 12.15 10.94
C ASN A 91 -5.09 12.55 12.42
N SER A 92 -5.76 13.68 12.69
CA SER A 92 -5.96 14.15 14.07
C SER A 92 -6.74 13.14 14.90
N PHE A 93 -7.80 12.57 14.30
CA PHE A 93 -8.60 11.53 14.93
C PHE A 93 -7.75 10.31 15.29
N LEU A 94 -7.08 9.69 14.31
CA LEU A 94 -6.26 8.49 14.55
C LEU A 94 -5.14 8.76 15.55
N SER A 95 -4.42 9.88 15.42
CA SER A 95 -3.31 10.25 16.33
C SER A 95 -3.70 10.32 17.80
N SER A 96 -4.99 10.47 18.11
CA SER A 96 -5.51 10.46 19.49
C SER A 96 -5.58 9.05 20.09
N TYR A 97 -5.49 8.01 19.26
CA TYR A 97 -5.76 6.62 19.64
C TYR A 97 -4.63 5.65 19.31
N LEU A 98 -3.60 6.03 18.54
CA LEU A 98 -2.52 5.11 18.16
C LEU A 98 -1.74 4.59 19.37
N LYS A 99 -1.31 3.33 19.28
CA LYS A 99 -0.20 2.82 20.11
C LYS A 99 1.13 3.35 19.57
N THR A 100 2.15 3.25 20.40
CA THR A 100 3.54 3.40 19.96
C THR A 100 4.33 2.16 20.35
N ASP A 101 5.21 1.71 19.46
CA ASP A 101 6.23 0.70 19.73
C ASP A 101 7.54 1.40 20.12
N SER A 102 7.85 1.36 21.42
CA SER A 102 9.04 2.01 21.98
C SER A 102 10.35 1.33 21.62
N THR A 103 10.33 0.15 20.98
CA THR A 103 11.53 -0.51 20.48
C THR A 103 12.07 0.14 19.21
N VAL A 104 11.26 0.99 18.58
CA VAL A 104 11.55 1.58 17.28
C VAL A 104 12.27 2.92 17.48
N PRO A 105 13.48 3.10 16.90
CA PRO A 105 14.32 4.23 17.23
C PRO A 105 13.72 5.61 16.89
N LYS A 106 12.90 5.70 15.85
CA LYS A 106 12.30 6.95 15.36
C LYS A 106 11.12 6.69 14.43
N ASN A 107 10.24 7.68 14.34
CA ASN A 107 9.13 7.73 13.37
C ASN A 107 8.30 6.44 13.30
N ASP A 108 8.04 5.82 14.46
CA ASP A 108 7.34 4.55 14.60
C ASP A 108 6.06 4.47 13.74
N PHE A 109 5.25 5.52 13.80
CA PHE A 109 3.99 5.63 13.07
C PHE A 109 4.11 5.60 11.52
N LEU A 110 5.31 5.77 10.93
CA LEU A 110 5.48 5.64 9.46
C LEU A 110 5.34 4.19 8.97
N ARG A 111 5.27 3.23 9.91
CA ARG A 111 4.93 1.82 9.66
C ARG A 111 3.44 1.53 9.78
N ASP A 112 2.65 2.54 10.13
CA ASP A 112 1.24 2.39 10.37
C ASP A 112 0.45 2.76 9.13
N TYR A 113 -0.71 2.13 9.02
CA TYR A 113 -1.71 2.42 8.02
C TYR A 113 -3.10 2.24 8.63
N VAL A 114 -4.11 2.75 7.96
CA VAL A 114 -5.51 2.51 8.32
C VAL A 114 -6.26 1.97 7.10
N VAL A 115 -7.06 0.94 7.31
CA VAL A 115 -8.03 0.44 6.33
C VAL A 115 -9.40 0.95 6.72
N ALA A 116 -10.01 1.74 5.86
CA ALA A 116 -11.41 2.15 5.96
C ALA A 116 -12.31 1.14 5.23
N THR A 117 -13.36 0.66 5.90
CA THR A 117 -14.32 -0.30 5.34
C THR A 117 -15.73 0.28 5.36
N GLY A 118 -16.45 0.20 4.24
CA GLY A 118 -17.88 0.49 4.16
C GLY A 118 -18.72 -0.74 4.48
N THR A 119 -20.00 -0.57 4.82
CA THR A 119 -20.89 -1.72 5.12
C THR A 119 -21.16 -2.63 3.92
N ASP A 120 -20.82 -2.19 2.70
CA ASP A 120 -20.83 -3.00 1.48
C ASP A 120 -19.56 -3.84 1.31
N GLY A 121 -18.63 -3.79 2.27
CA GLY A 121 -17.35 -4.47 2.22
C GLY A 121 -16.28 -3.76 1.40
N TYR A 122 -16.57 -2.59 0.83
CA TYR A 122 -15.59 -1.81 0.09
C TYR A 122 -14.48 -1.31 1.02
N LYS A 123 -13.22 -1.40 0.59
CA LYS A 123 -12.05 -1.05 1.40
C LYS A 123 -11.11 -0.09 0.67
N ALA A 124 -10.50 0.79 1.45
CA ALA A 124 -9.38 1.62 1.01
C ALA A 124 -8.37 1.79 2.14
N ALA A 125 -7.08 1.68 1.82
CA ALA A 125 -5.97 1.87 2.74
C ALA A 125 -5.39 3.28 2.61
N PHE A 126 -4.91 3.80 3.74
CA PHE A 126 -4.18 5.06 3.85
C PHE A 126 -2.94 4.84 4.70
N SER A 127 -1.77 5.27 4.25
CA SER A 127 -0.57 5.25 5.09
C SER A 127 -0.64 6.39 6.10
N LEU A 128 -0.23 6.18 7.36
CA LEU A 128 -0.22 7.32 8.29
C LEU A 128 0.83 8.37 7.89
N GLY A 129 1.85 7.97 7.13
CA GLY A 129 2.81 8.89 6.52
C GLY A 129 2.20 9.85 5.48
N GLU A 130 1.19 9.43 4.71
CA GLU A 130 0.57 10.32 3.71
C GLU A 130 -0.33 11.39 4.34
N ILE A 131 -1.09 11.04 5.40
CA ILE A 131 -2.04 11.96 6.04
C ILE A 131 -1.41 12.82 7.14
N ASN A 132 -0.19 12.52 7.57
CA ASN A 132 0.45 13.26 8.67
C ASN A 132 0.93 14.66 8.23
N PRO A 133 0.62 15.73 8.99
CA PRO A 133 0.98 17.11 8.64
C PRO A 133 2.48 17.40 8.54
N ALA A 134 3.33 16.60 9.20
CA ALA A 134 4.78 16.74 9.10
C ALA A 134 5.36 16.01 7.87
N PHE A 135 4.53 15.28 7.13
CA PHE A 135 4.92 14.44 6.00
C PHE A 135 3.99 14.73 4.82
N GLY A 136 3.20 13.77 4.31
CA GLY A 136 2.39 13.98 3.11
C GLY A 136 1.28 15.04 3.25
N ASN A 137 0.85 15.34 4.49
CA ASN A 137 -0.14 16.36 4.83
C ASN A 137 -1.42 16.30 3.97
N GLN A 138 -1.89 15.10 3.63
CA GLN A 138 -3.17 14.94 2.94
C GLN A 138 -4.33 15.33 3.87
N ASN A 139 -5.31 16.04 3.32
CA ASN A 139 -6.44 16.60 4.06
C ASN A 139 -7.63 15.62 4.12
N ASP A 140 -7.35 14.34 4.34
CA ASP A 140 -8.38 13.31 4.39
C ASP A 140 -9.20 13.45 5.68
N ILE A 141 -10.53 13.30 5.56
CA ILE A 141 -11.46 13.53 6.67
C ILE A 141 -12.45 12.38 6.85
N ILE A 142 -12.89 12.19 8.09
CA ILE A 142 -14.09 11.47 8.47
C ILE A 142 -15.24 12.48 8.40
N ALA A 143 -15.90 12.56 7.26
CA ALA A 143 -17.02 13.47 7.03
C ALA A 143 -18.30 12.92 7.66
N TYR A 144 -19.03 13.77 8.37
CA TYR A 144 -20.36 13.48 8.92
C TYR A 144 -21.43 14.49 8.42
N GLN A 145 -21.01 15.50 7.65
CA GLN A 145 -21.91 16.47 7.01
C GLN A 145 -21.57 16.68 5.53
N LEU A 146 -22.61 16.98 4.75
CA LEU A 146 -22.56 17.41 3.36
C LEU A 146 -23.40 18.69 3.20
N ASN A 147 -22.77 19.78 2.75
CA ASN A 147 -23.42 21.09 2.57
C ASN A 147 -24.16 21.57 3.83
N GLY A 148 -23.56 21.34 5.00
CA GLY A 148 -24.10 21.71 6.32
C GLY A 148 -25.25 20.83 6.82
N GLN A 149 -25.59 19.74 6.13
CA GLN A 149 -26.58 18.76 6.56
C GLN A 149 -25.90 17.46 6.95
N ASP A 150 -26.40 16.77 7.97
CA ASP A 150 -25.86 15.47 8.38
C ASP A 150 -26.03 14.42 7.27
N LEU A 151 -25.05 13.54 7.15
CA LEU A 151 -25.15 12.39 6.24
C LEU A 151 -26.20 11.41 6.76
N THR A 152 -27.01 10.85 5.84
CA THR A 152 -28.14 9.98 6.21
C THR A 152 -28.15 8.70 5.40
N THR A 153 -28.67 8.74 4.17
CA THR A 153 -28.92 7.57 3.31
C THR A 153 -27.66 6.85 2.85
N SER A 154 -26.50 7.50 2.94
CA SER A 154 -25.18 6.94 2.64
C SER A 154 -24.39 6.54 3.89
N GLY A 155 -25.06 6.35 5.03
CA GLY A 155 -24.44 6.19 6.34
C GLY A 155 -24.17 7.52 7.04
N PHE A 156 -24.08 7.48 8.36
CA PHE A 156 -23.86 8.68 9.20
C PHE A 156 -22.47 9.33 8.99
N ALA A 157 -21.49 8.56 8.51
CA ALA A 157 -20.13 9.02 8.27
C ALA A 157 -19.53 8.36 7.02
N ARG A 158 -18.55 9.04 6.41
CA ARG A 158 -17.75 8.54 5.29
C ARG A 158 -16.32 9.06 5.33
N ILE A 159 -15.41 8.36 4.67
CA ILE A 159 -14.11 8.94 4.32
C ILE A 159 -14.26 9.82 3.07
N VAL A 160 -13.62 10.98 3.11
CA VAL A 160 -13.42 11.87 1.95
C VAL A 160 -11.93 12.16 1.85
N ALA A 161 -11.34 11.81 0.72
CA ALA A 161 -9.94 12.02 0.41
C ALA A 161 -9.81 13.05 -0.72
N PRO A 162 -9.83 14.37 -0.43
CA PRO A 162 -9.97 15.40 -1.46
C PRO A 162 -8.77 15.48 -2.41
N GLY A 163 -7.62 14.89 -2.05
CA GLY A 163 -6.45 14.77 -2.93
C GLY A 163 -6.60 13.73 -4.05
N ASP A 164 -7.64 12.89 -4.01
CA ASP A 164 -7.90 11.89 -5.05
C ASP A 164 -8.49 12.50 -6.31
N ILE A 165 -7.91 12.17 -7.47
CA ILE A 165 -8.46 12.56 -8.78
C ILE A 165 -9.82 11.88 -9.05
N LYS A 166 -9.95 10.60 -8.70
CA LYS A 166 -11.21 9.86 -8.69
C LYS A 166 -11.51 9.47 -7.26
N ALA A 167 -12.76 9.62 -6.81
CA ALA A 167 -13.20 9.33 -5.44
C ALA A 167 -13.20 7.83 -5.04
N GLY A 168 -12.20 7.06 -5.44
CA GLY A 168 -12.07 5.63 -5.11
C GLY A 168 -11.77 5.41 -3.64
N ARG A 169 -11.02 6.28 -2.95
CA ARG A 169 -10.78 6.11 -1.51
C ARG A 169 -11.86 6.75 -0.63
N TRP A 170 -12.95 7.25 -1.23
CA TRP A 170 -14.03 7.90 -0.49
C TRP A 170 -15.04 6.87 0.00
N VAL A 171 -14.65 6.13 1.03
CA VAL A 171 -15.45 5.04 1.60
C VAL A 171 -16.74 5.57 2.22
N SER A 172 -17.86 5.42 1.51
CA SER A 172 -19.21 5.73 2.01
C SER A 172 -19.71 4.68 2.99
N ASN A 173 -20.70 5.04 3.79
CA ASN A 173 -21.36 4.13 4.73
C ASN A 173 -20.35 3.44 5.64
N LEU A 174 -19.45 4.24 6.23
CA LEU A 174 -18.28 3.79 6.96
C LEU A 174 -18.71 2.89 8.13
N SER A 175 -18.11 1.70 8.22
CA SER A 175 -18.40 0.71 9.27
C SER A 175 -17.18 0.40 10.12
N SER A 176 -15.97 0.52 9.60
CA SER A 176 -14.76 0.35 10.40
C SER A 176 -13.56 1.16 9.91
N LEU A 177 -12.71 1.50 10.86
CA LEU A 177 -11.32 1.90 10.68
C LEU A 177 -10.45 0.89 11.43
N GLU A 178 -9.59 0.19 10.70
CA GLU A 178 -8.66 -0.78 11.29
C GLU A 178 -7.24 -0.29 11.08
N VAL A 179 -6.53 -0.02 12.17
CA VAL A 179 -5.13 0.43 12.13
C VAL A 179 -4.21 -0.78 12.07
N GLY A 180 -3.47 -0.91 10.98
CA GLY A 180 -2.39 -1.89 10.87
C GLY A 180 -1.05 -1.30 11.26
N HIS A 181 -0.13 -2.18 11.64
CA HIS A 181 1.22 -1.83 12.07
C HIS A 181 2.21 -2.90 11.59
N VAL A 182 3.16 -2.51 10.76
CA VAL A 182 4.20 -3.42 10.26
C VAL A 182 5.19 -3.72 11.39
N ALA A 183 5.44 -4.98 11.71
CA ALA A 183 6.37 -5.34 12.80
C ALA A 183 7.82 -4.85 12.52
N TYR A 184 8.44 -4.25 13.54
CA TYR A 184 9.83 -3.79 13.45
C TYR A 184 10.80 -4.95 13.66
N THR A 185 11.77 -5.06 12.76
CA THR A 185 12.91 -5.97 12.89
C THR A 185 14.19 -5.15 12.70
N PRO A 186 15.00 -4.94 13.75
CA PRO A 186 16.26 -4.22 13.63
C PRO A 186 17.17 -4.86 12.59
N GLY A 187 17.76 -4.04 11.73
CA GLY A 187 18.73 -4.46 10.74
C GLY A 187 20.16 -4.03 11.09
N PRO A 188 21.18 -4.62 10.46
CA PRO A 188 22.58 -4.27 10.70
C PRO A 188 22.96 -2.84 10.24
N GLY A 189 22.14 -2.21 9.41
CA GLY A 189 22.46 -0.94 8.76
C GLY A 189 23.54 -1.08 7.67
N GLY A 190 24.06 0.06 7.22
CA GLY A 190 25.10 0.13 6.17
C GLY A 190 24.54 0.27 4.76
N THR A 191 25.44 0.41 3.77
CA THR A 191 25.04 0.71 2.40
C THR A 191 24.52 -0.50 1.65
N SER A 192 23.30 -0.41 1.12
CA SER A 192 22.76 -1.46 0.25
C SER A 192 23.32 -1.37 -1.17
N THR A 193 23.40 -2.52 -1.85
CA THR A 193 23.80 -2.65 -3.27
C THR A 193 22.68 -3.20 -4.14
N GLN A 194 21.63 -3.72 -3.51
CA GLN A 194 20.42 -4.22 -4.16
C GLN A 194 19.19 -4.04 -3.26
N PHE A 195 18.01 -4.02 -3.86
CA PHE A 195 16.74 -4.25 -3.16
C PHE A 195 15.84 -5.16 -4.01
N THR A 196 14.83 -5.74 -3.39
CA THR A 196 13.84 -6.58 -4.07
C THR A 196 12.45 -5.94 -4.05
N VAL A 197 11.69 -6.11 -5.13
CA VAL A 197 10.24 -5.90 -5.17
C VAL A 197 9.58 -7.29 -5.08
N SER A 198 8.74 -7.50 -4.08
CA SER A 198 8.12 -8.80 -3.77
C SER A 198 6.75 -8.63 -3.09
N GLY A 199 6.17 -9.73 -2.60
CA GLY A 199 4.83 -9.75 -1.98
C GLY A 199 3.77 -10.14 -3.00
N ASP A 200 2.66 -9.42 -3.03
CA ASP A 200 1.52 -9.59 -3.94
C ASP A 200 1.84 -9.06 -5.35
N VAL A 201 2.83 -9.70 -5.97
CA VAL A 201 3.30 -9.42 -7.33
C VAL A 201 3.53 -10.73 -8.09
N ASP A 202 3.18 -10.77 -9.37
CA ASP A 202 3.33 -11.97 -10.19
C ASP A 202 4.81 -12.22 -10.57
N THR A 203 5.60 -11.15 -10.68
CA THR A 203 7.01 -11.20 -11.08
C THR A 203 7.90 -10.41 -10.11
N PRO A 204 8.39 -11.03 -9.02
CA PRO A 204 9.36 -10.40 -8.14
C PRO A 204 10.64 -9.99 -8.89
N ILE A 205 11.16 -8.79 -8.64
CA ILE A 205 12.35 -8.25 -9.32
C ILE A 205 13.40 -7.83 -8.30
N THR A 206 14.67 -8.19 -8.56
CA THR A 206 15.82 -7.64 -7.83
C THR A 206 16.44 -6.50 -8.62
N TYR A 207 16.55 -5.33 -8.00
CA TYR A 207 17.20 -4.16 -8.57
C TYR A 207 18.60 -3.98 -7.98
N THR A 208 19.54 -3.60 -8.84
CA THR A 208 20.93 -3.25 -8.53
C THR A 208 21.29 -1.98 -9.29
N ALA A 209 22.45 -1.39 -9.00
CA ALA A 209 22.95 -0.26 -9.79
C ALA A 209 23.15 -0.59 -11.30
N ALA A 210 23.25 -1.87 -11.67
CA ALA A 210 23.47 -2.29 -13.05
C ALA A 210 22.18 -2.32 -13.90
N ASN A 211 21.00 -2.46 -13.27
CA ASN A 211 19.73 -2.59 -13.98
C ASN A 211 18.72 -1.46 -13.69
N LEU A 212 18.99 -0.60 -12.71
CA LEU A 212 18.23 0.63 -12.46
C LEU A 212 18.91 1.81 -13.18
N PRO A 213 18.20 2.66 -13.96
CA PRO A 213 16.75 2.74 -14.12
C PRO A 213 16.15 1.76 -15.16
N GLY A 214 16.97 1.04 -15.92
CA GLY A 214 16.48 0.16 -17.00
C GLY A 214 15.75 0.97 -18.08
N SER A 215 14.55 0.53 -18.47
CA SER A 215 13.68 1.23 -19.43
C SER A 215 12.72 2.23 -18.78
N LEU A 216 12.76 2.40 -17.46
CA LEU A 216 11.87 3.32 -16.74
C LEU A 216 12.27 4.77 -17.03
N PRO A 217 11.30 5.68 -17.25
CA PRO A 217 11.59 7.10 -17.42
C PRO A 217 12.28 7.68 -16.19
N THR A 218 13.42 8.36 -16.42
CA THR A 218 14.09 9.14 -15.39
C THR A 218 13.31 10.42 -15.10
N SER A 219 13.11 10.70 -13.81
CA SER A 219 12.47 11.90 -13.30
C SER A 219 13.34 12.55 -12.23
N THR A 220 13.19 13.86 -12.08
CA THR A 220 13.78 14.61 -10.97
C THR A 220 12.70 15.16 -10.06
N VAL A 221 12.90 15.05 -8.76
CA VAL A 221 12.05 15.66 -7.73
C VAL A 221 12.89 16.61 -6.90
N THR A 222 12.51 17.87 -6.87
CA THR A 222 13.08 18.84 -5.92
C THR A 222 12.19 18.87 -4.69
N VAL A 223 12.79 18.61 -3.53
CA VAL A 223 12.09 18.69 -2.25
C VAL A 223 11.81 20.15 -1.96
N SER A 224 10.53 20.51 -2.02
CA SER A 224 10.09 21.81 -1.56
C SER A 224 10.31 21.87 -0.06
N SER A 225 11.08 22.82 0.46
CA SER A 225 10.68 23.34 1.76
C SER A 225 11.10 24.78 2.00
N THR A 226 10.11 25.53 2.51
CA THR A 226 10.30 26.35 3.69
C THR A 226 9.99 25.42 4.89
N GLY A 227 11.00 25.03 5.68
CA GLY A 227 10.79 24.34 6.98
C GLY A 227 11.16 22.85 7.12
N GLY A 228 11.78 22.22 6.12
CA GLY A 228 12.21 20.82 6.19
C GLY A 228 13.70 20.62 6.49
N THR A 229 14.13 19.36 6.66
CA THR A 229 15.55 19.01 6.90
C THR A 229 16.41 19.06 5.63
N LEU A 230 15.79 18.99 4.45
CA LEU A 230 16.48 18.95 3.13
C LEU A 230 15.95 19.96 2.08
N PRO A 231 15.66 21.23 2.43
CA PRO A 231 15.12 22.22 1.50
C PRO A 231 15.98 22.39 0.25
N GLY A 232 15.36 22.31 -0.93
CA GLY A 232 16.03 22.56 -2.20
C GLY A 232 16.90 21.40 -2.70
N THR A 233 16.96 20.28 -1.98
CA THR A 233 17.64 19.08 -2.45
C THR A 233 16.88 18.50 -3.64
N THR A 234 17.57 18.27 -4.75
CA THR A 234 17.02 17.59 -5.92
C THR A 234 17.47 16.14 -5.90
N PHE A 235 16.54 15.24 -6.19
CA PHE A 235 16.73 13.81 -6.33
C PHE A 235 16.42 13.38 -7.76
N THR A 236 17.14 12.38 -8.25
CA THR A 236 17.01 11.80 -9.59
C THR A 236 16.72 10.33 -9.44
N GLY A 237 15.69 9.86 -10.14
CA GLY A 237 15.13 8.54 -9.91
C GLY A 237 14.14 8.12 -10.96
N VAL A 238 13.34 7.12 -10.63
CA VAL A 238 12.18 6.66 -11.41
C VAL A 238 10.91 6.80 -10.56
N SER A 239 9.74 6.88 -11.20
CA SER A 239 8.46 6.82 -10.48
C SER A 239 8.39 5.54 -9.63
N LEU A 240 8.06 5.67 -8.34
CA LEU A 240 7.87 4.51 -7.46
C LEU A 240 6.77 3.59 -8.00
N LEU A 241 5.62 4.15 -8.42
CA LEU A 241 4.55 3.40 -9.07
C LEU A 241 5.04 2.70 -10.35
N GLY A 242 5.74 3.42 -11.22
CA GLY A 242 6.25 2.88 -12.49
C GLY A 242 7.19 1.69 -12.28
N LEU A 243 8.02 1.75 -11.23
CA LEU A 243 8.92 0.67 -10.83
C LEU A 243 8.17 -0.54 -10.26
N LEU A 244 7.21 -0.32 -9.37
CA LEU A 244 6.38 -1.40 -8.81
C LEU A 244 5.60 -2.13 -9.91
N ASN A 245 5.08 -1.40 -10.89
CA ASN A 245 4.36 -1.97 -12.03
C ASN A 245 5.21 -2.89 -12.91
N GLN A 246 6.55 -2.80 -12.85
CA GLN A 246 7.41 -3.77 -13.56
C GLN A 246 7.28 -5.19 -13.00
N SER A 247 6.92 -5.31 -11.71
CA SER A 247 6.73 -6.60 -11.06
C SER A 247 5.33 -7.20 -11.26
N VAL A 248 4.43 -6.49 -11.95
CA VAL A 248 3.02 -6.88 -12.16
C VAL A 248 2.31 -7.12 -10.83
N ILE A 249 1.71 -6.05 -10.28
CA ILE A 249 0.96 -6.12 -9.01
C ILE A 249 -0.24 -7.04 -9.18
N SER A 250 -0.35 -8.05 -8.31
CA SER A 250 -1.44 -9.02 -8.33
C SER A 250 -2.68 -8.38 -7.71
N VAL A 251 -3.82 -8.47 -8.39
CA VAL A 251 -5.11 -7.96 -7.89
C VAL A 251 -6.20 -8.99 -8.13
N ASP A 252 -7.17 -9.09 -7.24
CA ASP A 252 -8.38 -9.90 -7.42
C ASP A 252 -9.41 -9.15 -8.29
N PRO A 253 -9.68 -9.60 -9.53
CA PRO A 253 -10.63 -8.94 -10.41
C PRO A 253 -12.09 -9.05 -9.92
N ALA A 254 -12.39 -9.92 -8.96
CA ALA A 254 -13.72 -10.02 -8.36
C ALA A 254 -14.00 -8.86 -7.37
N ILE A 255 -12.95 -8.17 -6.92
CA ILE A 255 -13.06 -7.08 -5.95
C ILE A 255 -12.90 -5.74 -6.68
N LYS A 256 -13.91 -4.88 -6.53
CA LYS A 256 -13.90 -3.56 -7.14
C LYS A 256 -12.78 -2.71 -6.53
N ASN A 257 -11.92 -2.18 -7.41
CA ASN A 257 -10.75 -1.38 -7.02
C ASN A 257 -9.85 -2.10 -6.00
N ASP A 258 -9.67 -3.41 -6.16
CA ASP A 258 -8.92 -4.26 -5.24
C ASP A 258 -7.62 -3.61 -4.72
N ILE A 259 -6.80 -3.10 -5.65
CA ILE A 259 -5.54 -2.40 -5.39
C ILE A 259 -5.60 -1.24 -4.38
N LEU A 260 -6.77 -0.66 -4.10
CA LEU A 260 -6.90 0.43 -3.13
C LEU A 260 -6.80 -0.03 -1.68
N ARG A 261 -6.87 -1.33 -1.40
CA ARG A 261 -6.60 -1.88 -0.06
C ARG A 261 -5.14 -2.28 0.13
N ASP A 262 -4.32 -2.19 -0.91
CA ASP A 262 -2.93 -2.62 -0.85
C ASP A 262 -2.02 -1.51 -0.35
N ILE A 263 -0.92 -1.91 0.27
CA ILE A 263 0.16 -1.04 0.71
C ILE A 263 1.50 -1.53 0.18
N VAL A 264 2.50 -0.66 0.23
CA VAL A 264 3.90 -0.97 -0.06
C VAL A 264 4.74 -0.67 1.16
N ILE A 265 5.48 -1.67 1.63
CA ILE A 265 6.40 -1.56 2.76
C ILE A 265 7.81 -1.38 2.20
N ALA A 266 8.38 -0.20 2.38
CA ALA A 266 9.78 0.08 2.04
C ALA A 266 10.68 -0.14 3.26
N THR A 267 11.70 -0.99 3.14
CA THR A 267 12.59 -1.36 4.26
C THR A 267 14.06 -1.06 3.94
N GLY A 268 14.73 -0.33 4.84
CA GLY A 268 16.17 -0.06 4.81
C GLY A 268 17.00 -1.15 5.49
N THR A 269 18.31 -1.15 5.27
CA THR A 269 19.27 -2.11 5.89
C THR A 269 19.30 -2.07 7.41
N ASP A 270 18.88 -0.96 8.03
CA ASP A 270 18.78 -0.76 9.48
C ASP A 270 17.43 -1.22 10.05
N GLY A 271 16.53 -1.73 9.21
CA GLY A 271 15.16 -2.09 9.60
C GLY A 271 14.21 -0.90 9.63
N TYR A 272 14.64 0.30 9.21
CA TYR A 272 13.74 1.43 9.07
C TYR A 272 12.70 1.15 7.99
N GLN A 273 11.43 1.32 8.33
CA GLN A 273 10.31 1.00 7.46
C GLN A 273 9.42 2.21 7.25
N VAL A 274 8.90 2.32 6.02
CA VAL A 274 7.91 3.33 5.63
C VAL A 274 6.82 2.63 4.82
N VAL A 275 5.57 2.89 5.16
CA VAL A 275 4.40 2.42 4.42
C VAL A 275 3.94 3.49 3.43
N PHE A 276 3.57 3.02 2.23
CA PHE A 276 2.85 3.78 1.23
C PHE A 276 1.52 3.09 0.94
N SER A 277 0.42 3.82 0.82
CA SER A 277 -0.81 3.21 0.30
C SER A 277 -0.72 3.14 -1.22
N MET A 278 -1.20 2.07 -1.85
CA MET A 278 -1.24 2.04 -3.32
C MET A 278 -2.13 3.17 -3.86
N GLY A 279 -3.18 3.54 -3.13
CA GLY A 279 -4.03 4.67 -3.44
C GLY A 279 -3.30 6.02 -3.52
N GLU A 280 -2.25 6.26 -2.74
CA GLU A 280 -1.48 7.51 -2.84
C GLU A 280 -0.61 7.55 -4.10
N LEU A 281 -0.15 6.38 -4.56
CA LEU A 281 0.76 6.24 -5.70
C LEU A 281 0.02 6.31 -7.03
N LEU A 282 -1.17 5.74 -7.10
CA LEU A 282 -1.91 5.51 -8.33
C LEU A 282 -2.33 6.82 -9.03
N THR A 283 -2.14 6.85 -10.36
CA THR A 283 -2.39 8.02 -11.21
C THR A 283 -3.84 8.50 -11.23
N ASN A 284 -4.80 7.62 -10.93
CA ASN A 284 -6.22 7.97 -10.87
C ASN A 284 -6.66 8.46 -9.48
N PHE A 285 -5.78 8.44 -8.48
CA PHE A 285 -6.09 8.70 -7.08
C PHE A 285 -5.13 9.78 -6.56
N GLY A 286 -4.32 9.48 -5.54
CA GLY A 286 -3.43 10.47 -4.94
C GLY A 286 -2.37 11.00 -5.91
N ASN A 287 -1.99 10.21 -6.94
CA ASN A 287 -1.01 10.54 -7.99
C ASN A 287 0.23 11.29 -7.45
N GLN A 288 0.70 10.89 -6.27
CA GLN A 288 1.80 11.56 -5.62
C GLN A 288 3.09 11.28 -6.39
N PRO A 289 3.97 12.27 -6.60
CA PRO A 289 5.22 12.11 -7.35
C PRO A 289 6.29 11.43 -6.50
N ASN A 290 5.94 10.29 -5.90
CA ASN A 290 6.82 9.46 -5.10
C ASN A 290 7.86 8.83 -6.02
N LEU A 291 9.13 9.03 -5.67
CA LEU A 291 10.28 8.68 -6.46
C LEU A 291 11.05 7.55 -5.77
N LEU A 292 11.50 6.57 -6.54
CA LEU A 292 12.65 5.77 -6.17
C LEU A 292 13.89 6.47 -6.69
N ALA A 293 14.59 7.18 -5.82
CA ALA A 293 15.81 7.90 -6.15
C ALA A 293 17.01 6.94 -6.18
N TYR A 294 17.86 7.08 -7.19
CA TYR A 294 19.18 6.44 -7.27
C TYR A 294 20.34 7.45 -7.29
N ALA A 295 20.00 8.75 -7.30
CA ALA A 295 20.93 9.85 -7.27
C ALA A 295 20.29 11.08 -6.60
N ASN A 296 21.12 12.01 -6.14
CA ASN A 296 20.71 13.36 -5.74
C ASN A 296 20.40 14.18 -7.01
N ALA A 297 21.25 15.15 -7.38
CA ALA A 297 21.19 15.76 -8.70
C ALA A 297 21.59 14.75 -9.80
N PRO A 298 21.26 14.98 -11.08
CA PRO A 298 21.68 14.11 -12.17
C PRO A 298 23.20 13.84 -12.12
N GLY A 299 23.58 12.56 -12.01
CA GLY A 299 24.97 12.11 -11.93
C GLY A 299 25.62 12.14 -10.53
N SER A 300 24.92 12.60 -9.49
CA SER A 300 25.45 12.66 -8.11
C SER A 300 24.95 11.48 -7.27
N ALA A 301 25.86 10.64 -6.79
CA ALA A 301 25.51 9.50 -5.93
C ALA A 301 24.83 9.93 -4.62
N LEU A 302 23.99 9.05 -4.07
CA LEU A 302 23.32 9.25 -2.78
C LEU A 302 24.27 9.12 -1.56
N GLY A 303 25.50 8.66 -1.77
CA GLY A 303 26.50 8.55 -0.70
C GLY A 303 26.12 7.49 0.33
N LEU A 304 26.04 7.88 1.61
CA LEU A 304 25.71 6.98 2.73
C LEU A 304 24.24 6.55 2.76
N ASP A 305 23.39 7.17 1.94
CA ASP A 305 21.99 6.78 1.78
C ASP A 305 21.80 5.55 0.85
N GLY A 306 22.89 4.95 0.37
CA GLY A 306 22.90 3.71 -0.39
C GLY A 306 22.79 3.92 -1.90
N PHE A 307 22.55 2.86 -2.67
CA PHE A 307 22.36 3.00 -4.12
C PHE A 307 20.94 3.43 -4.51
N ALA A 308 19.96 3.25 -3.61
CA ALA A 308 18.58 3.65 -3.82
C ALA A 308 17.86 4.01 -2.51
N ARG A 309 16.94 4.97 -2.59
CA ARG A 309 16.04 5.38 -1.49
C ARG A 309 14.68 5.81 -2.01
N THR A 310 13.65 5.74 -1.17
CA THR A 310 12.38 6.44 -1.48
C THR A 310 12.54 7.94 -1.26
N VAL A 311 11.81 8.74 -2.04
CA VAL A 311 11.71 10.20 -1.88
C VAL A 311 10.27 10.62 -2.16
N VAL A 312 9.74 11.46 -1.28
CA VAL A 312 8.37 12.00 -1.34
C VAL A 312 8.48 13.52 -1.38
N SER A 313 8.03 14.15 -2.46
CA SER A 313 8.33 15.57 -2.73
C SER A 313 7.74 16.54 -1.71
N ASN A 314 6.56 16.20 -1.16
CA ASN A 314 5.81 17.00 -0.20
C ASN A 314 6.08 16.63 1.26
N ASP A 315 6.97 15.67 1.52
CA ASP A 315 7.35 15.31 2.88
C ASP A 315 8.22 16.41 3.51
N LEU A 316 7.65 17.12 4.48
CA LEU A 316 8.31 18.26 5.12
C LEU A 316 9.52 17.83 5.95
N LYS A 317 9.53 16.64 6.56
CA LYS A 317 10.63 16.19 7.43
C LYS A 317 11.55 15.16 6.80
N GLY A 318 11.23 14.68 5.60
CA GLY A 318 11.98 13.66 4.88
C GLY A 318 12.00 12.29 5.58
N GLY A 319 11.08 12.04 6.50
CA GLY A 319 11.06 10.76 7.23
C GLY A 319 10.58 9.60 6.37
N ARG A 320 9.82 9.85 5.30
CA ARG A 320 9.38 8.81 4.36
C ARG A 320 10.48 8.41 3.38
N TYR A 321 11.71 8.90 3.57
CA TYR A 321 12.83 8.64 2.68
C TYR A 321 13.64 7.45 3.21
N ALA A 322 13.12 6.24 3.04
CA ALA A 322 13.79 5.01 3.42
C ALA A 322 15.07 4.85 2.58
N SER A 323 16.22 5.12 3.21
CA SER A 323 17.56 4.95 2.64
C SER A 323 18.02 3.51 2.71
N ASN A 324 19.08 3.19 1.96
CA ASN A 324 19.72 1.88 1.97
C ASN A 324 18.68 0.77 1.77
N LEU A 325 17.81 0.93 0.77
CA LEU A 325 16.70 0.01 0.56
C LEU A 325 17.18 -1.42 0.38
N THR A 326 16.43 -2.36 0.97
CA THR A 326 16.60 -3.81 0.82
C THR A 326 15.33 -4.46 0.28
N ALA A 327 14.16 -3.89 0.59
CA ALA A 327 12.88 -4.43 0.12
C ALA A 327 11.84 -3.32 -0.14
N LEU A 328 11.02 -3.58 -1.14
CA LEU A 328 9.70 -3.00 -1.37
C LEU A 328 8.73 -4.18 -1.44
N ILE A 329 7.83 -4.30 -0.48
CA ILE A 329 6.89 -5.43 -0.40
C ILE A 329 5.48 -4.91 -0.60
N VAL A 330 4.79 -5.38 -1.64
CA VAL A 330 3.37 -5.10 -1.87
C VAL A 330 2.55 -6.11 -1.08
N VAL A 331 1.60 -5.66 -0.28
CA VAL A 331 0.72 -6.55 0.49
C VAL A 331 -0.71 -6.00 0.55
N ASP A 332 -1.68 -6.90 0.53
CA ASP A 332 -3.07 -6.59 0.94
C ASP A 332 -3.10 -6.23 2.43
N ALA A 333 -3.42 -4.97 2.73
CA ALA A 333 -3.42 -4.43 4.09
C ALA A 333 -4.55 -4.98 4.98
N THR A 334 -5.43 -5.82 4.43
CA THR A 334 -6.59 -6.40 5.12
C THR A 334 -6.32 -7.80 5.64
N VAL A 335 -5.22 -8.42 5.22
CA VAL A 335 -4.78 -9.72 5.69
C VAL A 335 -3.84 -9.51 6.87
N PRO A 336 -4.15 -9.99 8.08
CA PRO A 336 -3.22 -9.95 9.18
C PRO A 336 -1.95 -10.69 8.74
N GLU A 337 -0.83 -9.98 8.65
CA GLU A 337 0.45 -10.51 8.17
C GLU A 337 0.69 -11.89 8.81
N PRO A 338 0.56 -12.99 8.06
CA PRO A 338 0.97 -14.26 8.60
C PRO A 338 2.47 -14.13 8.84
N ALA A 339 2.97 -14.72 9.93
CA ALA A 339 4.40 -14.75 10.27
C ALA A 339 5.33 -15.26 9.13
N THR A 340 4.75 -15.69 8.01
CA THR A 340 5.38 -16.04 6.75
C THR A 340 6.05 -14.87 6.01
N ALA A 341 5.56 -13.62 6.14
CA ALA A 341 6.25 -12.45 5.57
C ALA A 341 7.65 -12.23 6.20
N LEU A 342 7.77 -12.52 7.50
CA LEU A 342 9.04 -12.57 8.24
C LEU A 342 9.96 -13.70 7.77
N LEU A 343 9.42 -14.84 7.31
CA LEU A 343 10.23 -15.95 6.78
C LEU A 343 10.86 -15.61 5.42
N MET A 344 10.17 -14.82 4.59
CA MET A 344 10.67 -14.39 3.28
C MET A 344 11.83 -13.38 3.42
N LEU A 345 11.82 -12.54 4.46
CA LEU A 345 12.93 -11.64 4.80
C LEU A 345 14.19 -12.40 5.27
N GLY A 346 14.04 -13.58 5.89
CA GLY A 346 15.16 -14.40 6.37
C GLY A 346 15.81 -15.32 5.34
N GLY A 347 15.12 -15.62 4.23
CA GLY A 347 15.54 -16.66 3.28
C GLY A 347 16.69 -16.30 2.33
N LEU A 348 17.02 -15.02 2.17
CA LEU A 348 18.00 -14.55 1.17
C LEU A 348 19.47 -14.56 1.61
N LEU A 349 19.77 -14.91 2.87
CA LEU A 349 21.16 -14.91 3.40
C LEU A 349 21.78 -16.31 3.58
N GLY A 350 21.10 -17.39 3.19
CA GLY A 350 21.46 -18.77 3.59
C GLY A 350 22.12 -19.69 2.56
N LEU A 351 22.44 -19.25 1.33
CA LEU A 351 23.02 -20.12 0.30
C LEU A 351 24.39 -19.63 -0.16
N GLY A 352 25.38 -19.73 0.74
CA GLY A 352 26.79 -19.56 0.39
C GLY A 352 27.69 -20.11 1.48
N PHE A 353 28.53 -21.09 1.12
CA PHE A 353 29.61 -21.69 1.93
C PHE A 353 29.27 -22.86 2.86
N GLY A 354 28.67 -23.90 2.28
CA GLY A 354 28.85 -25.27 2.77
C GLY A 354 29.83 -26.05 1.88
N GLY A 355 31.11 -26.12 2.25
CA GLY A 355 31.96 -27.18 1.72
C GLY A 355 33.46 -26.92 1.54
N LEU A 356 34.21 -26.79 2.64
CA LEU A 356 35.62 -27.26 2.65
C LEU A 356 35.91 -27.94 4.00
N ARG A 357 35.74 -29.26 4.04
CA ARG A 357 36.24 -30.13 5.12
C ARG A 357 37.78 -30.16 5.06
N ARG A 358 38.46 -29.53 6.02
CA ARG A 358 39.85 -29.87 6.36
C ARG A 358 39.85 -31.05 7.33
N ARG A 359 40.42 -32.18 6.90
CA ARG A 359 40.79 -33.31 7.77
C ARG A 359 42.07 -32.93 8.54
N SER A 360 42.04 -33.00 9.86
CA SER A 360 43.26 -33.08 10.68
C SER A 360 43.78 -34.53 10.71
N PRO A 361 45.10 -34.77 10.65
CA PRO A 361 45.68 -36.07 10.94
C PRO A 361 45.79 -36.26 12.46
N GLY A 362 45.32 -37.42 12.93
CA GLY A 362 45.53 -37.88 14.30
C GLY A 362 46.96 -38.35 14.53
N SER A 363 47.47 -38.04 15.72
CA SER A 363 48.67 -38.57 16.33
C SER A 363 48.53 -40.08 16.61
N VAL A 364 49.55 -40.87 16.26
CA VAL A 364 49.84 -42.15 16.92
C VAL A 364 51.36 -42.36 16.99
N ARG A 365 51.81 -42.48 18.26
CA ARG A 365 53.11 -42.95 18.81
C ARG A 365 54.30 -42.02 18.78
#